data_AF-A0A9P8GAJ8-F1
#
_entry.id   AF-A0A9P8GAJ8-F1
#
_cell.length_a   1.000
_cell.length_b   1.000
_cell.length_c   1.000
_cell.angle_alpha   90.00
_cell.angle_beta   90.00
_cell.angle_gamma   90.00
#
_symmetry.space_group_name_H-M   'P 1'
#
loop_
_entity.id
_entity.type
_entity.pdbx_description
1 polymer ?
#
loop_
_entity_poly.entity_id
_entity_poly.type
_entity_poly.pdbx_seq_one_letter_code
_entity_poly.pdbx_strand_id
1 'polypeptide(L)'
;MSLRSPTFLMGLANLLAIGGATYHLRSHHIYNLEEHEARMDELEGTLRGHIGLIEESLERIEGKQITKGQKTEDLYTKRGRDEKQDKQKKQ
;
A
#
# COMPACT_ATOMS: atom_id res chain seq x y z
N MET A 1 1.07 -27.88 -43.98
CA MET A 1 2.10 -26.89 -44.33
C MET A 1 1.53 -25.48 -44.10
N SER A 2 1.42 -25.03 -42.84
CA SER A 2 0.81 -23.73 -42.47
C SER A 2 1.82 -22.72 -41.89
N LEU A 3 2.98 -23.22 -41.42
CA LEU A 3 4.03 -22.44 -40.75
C LEU A 3 4.78 -21.44 -41.65
N ARG A 4 4.51 -21.43 -42.97
CA ARG A 4 5.18 -20.56 -43.95
C ARG A 4 4.30 -19.45 -44.50
N SER A 5 3.05 -19.30 -44.02
CA SER A 5 2.22 -18.19 -44.47
C SER A 5 2.64 -16.89 -43.79
N PRO A 6 2.84 -15.79 -44.54
CA PRO A 6 3.27 -14.50 -43.97
C PRO A 6 2.23 -13.94 -42.98
N THR A 7 0.96 -14.28 -43.15
CA THR A 7 -0.13 -13.92 -42.23
C THR A 7 -0.02 -14.64 -40.87
N PHE A 8 0.42 -15.90 -40.85
CA PHE A 8 0.64 -16.64 -39.60
C PHE A 8 1.82 -16.04 -38.80
N LEU A 9 2.91 -15.69 -39.48
CA LEU A 9 4.08 -15.05 -38.84
C LEU A 9 3.74 -13.67 -38.27
N MET A 10 2.97 -12.86 -39.01
CA MET A 10 2.49 -11.57 -38.51
C MET A 10 1.53 -11.72 -37.32
N GLY A 11 0.64 -12.71 -37.35
CA GLY A 11 -0.22 -13.02 -36.21
C GLY A 11 0.57 -13.42 -34.97
N LEU A 12 1.62 -14.22 -35.13
CA LEU A 12 2.51 -14.64 -34.04
C LEU A 12 3.33 -13.47 -33.47
N ALA A 13 3.83 -12.59 -34.34
CA ALA A 13 4.55 -11.38 -33.95
C ALA A 13 3.66 -10.42 -33.15
N ASN A 14 2.40 -10.22 -33.57
CA ASN A 14 1.44 -9.41 -32.82
C ASN A 14 1.11 -10.01 -31.46
N LEU A 15 0.92 -11.32 -31.37
CA LEU A 15 0.69 -12.01 -30.09
C LEU A 15 1.89 -11.86 -29.14
N LEU A 16 3.11 -12.00 -29.65
CA LEU A 16 4.32 -11.79 -28.87
C LEU A 16 4.50 -10.33 -28.45
N ALA A 17 4.18 -9.37 -29.33
CA ALA A 17 4.23 -7.95 -29.03
C ALA A 17 3.22 -7.57 -27.93
N ILE A 18 1.98 -8.03 -28.03
CA ILE A 18 0.93 -7.79 -27.03
C ILE A 18 1.28 -8.49 -25.72
N GLY A 19 1.71 -9.76 -25.77
CA GLY A 19 2.11 -10.53 -24.59
C GLY A 19 3.32 -9.91 -23.87
N GLY A 20 4.33 -9.48 -24.62
CA GLY A 20 5.51 -8.80 -24.11
C GLY A 20 5.19 -7.45 -23.49
N ALA A 21 4.38 -6.62 -24.17
CA ALA A 21 3.92 -5.34 -23.63
C ALA A 21 3.08 -5.52 -22.36
N THR A 22 2.19 -6.50 -22.32
CA THR A 22 1.38 -6.81 -21.14
C THR A 22 2.25 -7.29 -19.97
N TYR A 23 3.26 -8.12 -20.23
CA TYR A 23 4.19 -8.56 -19.20
C TYR A 23 5.02 -7.39 -18.63
N HIS A 24 5.51 -6.51 -19.50
CA HIS A 24 6.25 -5.31 -19.10
C HIS A 24 5.39 -4.33 -18.29
N LEU A 25 4.14 -4.10 -18.71
CA LEU A 25 3.21 -3.26 -17.95
C LEU A 25 2.87 -3.89 -16.60
N ARG A 26 2.72 -5.21 -16.54
CA ARG A 26 2.47 -5.92 -15.28
C ARG A 26 3.63 -5.76 -14.29
N SER A 27 4.88 -5.89 -14.73
CA SER A 27 6.02 -5.72 -13.83
C SER A 27 6.10 -4.30 -13.27
N HIS A 28 5.89 -3.29 -14.12
CA HIS A 28 5.86 -1.90 -13.68
C HIS A 28 4.67 -1.59 -12.76
N HIS A 29 3.52 -2.23 -12.98
CA HIS A 29 2.34 -2.03 -12.15
C HIS A 29 2.53 -2.61 -10.75
N ILE A 30 3.15 -3.78 -10.63
CA ILE A 30 3.47 -4.40 -9.34
C ILE A 30 4.43 -3.51 -8.54
N TYR A 31 5.52 -3.05 -9.16
CA TYR A 31 6.46 -2.15 -8.50
C TYR A 31 5.80 -0.85 -8.03
N ASN A 32 4.95 -0.26 -8.87
CA ASN A 32 4.25 0.97 -8.51
C ASN A 32 3.24 0.76 -7.38
N LEU A 33 2.62 -0.44 -7.29
CA LEU A 33 1.73 -0.77 -6.18
C LEU A 33 2.48 -0.91 -4.86
N GLU A 34 3.65 -1.55 -4.85
CA GLU A 34 4.50 -1.65 -3.66
C GLU A 34 4.95 -0.26 -3.16
N GLU A 35 5.38 0.60 -4.07
CA GLU A 35 5.75 1.98 -3.75
C GLU A 35 4.56 2.79 -3.23
N HIS A 36 3.37 2.62 -3.82
CA HIS A 36 2.16 3.28 -3.33
C HIS A 36 1.72 2.75 -1.96
N GLU A 37 1.84 1.46 -1.71
CA GLU A 37 1.54 0.87 -0.40
C GLU A 37 2.46 1.44 0.67
N ALA A 38 3.78 1.51 0.40
CA ALA A 38 4.75 2.12 1.30
C ALA A 38 4.44 3.60 1.59
N ARG A 39 4.16 4.40 0.56
CA ARG A 39 3.80 5.82 0.72
C ARG A 39 2.50 6.01 1.50
N MET A 40 1.50 5.16 1.24
CA MET A 40 0.22 5.23 1.95
C MET A 40 0.38 4.84 3.42
N ASP A 41 1.24 3.88 3.75
CA ASP A 41 1.52 3.53 5.15
C ASP A 41 2.27 4.65 5.89
N GLU A 42 3.24 5.31 5.23
CA GLU A 42 3.88 6.50 5.78
C GLU A 42 2.85 7.62 6.03
N LEU A 43 2.01 7.93 5.05
CA LEU A 43 0.96 8.94 5.17
C LEU A 43 -0.04 8.58 6.27
N GLU A 44 -0.52 7.34 6.34
CA GLU A 44 -1.44 6.89 7.39
C GLU A 44 -0.81 7.02 8.78
N GLY A 45 0.50 6.72 8.90
CA GLY A 45 1.24 6.87 10.15
C GLY A 45 1.27 8.32 10.63
N THR A 46 1.56 9.25 9.71
CA THR A 46 1.52 10.68 10.04
C THR A 46 0.11 11.14 10.39
N LEU A 47 -0.91 10.71 9.65
CA LEU A 47 -2.29 11.13 9.85
C LEU A 47 -2.82 10.64 11.21
N ARG A 48 -2.49 9.41 11.59
CA ARG A 48 -2.83 8.85 12.90
C ARG A 48 -2.11 9.55 14.05
N GLY A 49 -0.85 9.94 13.86
CA GLY A 49 -0.13 10.80 14.81
C GLY A 49 -0.82 12.15 15.02
N HIS A 50 -1.26 12.79 13.93
CA HIS A 50 -2.03 14.04 14.00
C HIS A 50 -3.39 13.86 14.68
N ILE A 51 -4.10 12.75 14.43
CA ILE A 51 -5.36 12.42 15.13
C ILE A 51 -5.12 12.34 16.65
N GLY A 52 -4.03 11.71 17.08
CA GLY A 52 -3.68 11.65 18.52
C GLY A 52 -3.46 13.03 19.14
N LEU A 53 -2.81 13.96 18.43
CA LEU A 53 -2.63 15.34 18.90
C LEU A 53 -3.95 16.11 18.96
N ILE A 54 -4.85 15.89 18.00
CA ILE A 54 -6.18 16.51 17.98
C ILE A 54 -7.02 15.97 19.14
N GLU A 55 -7.06 14.66 19.35
CA GLU A 55 -7.80 14.05 20.46
C GLU A 55 -7.28 14.54 21.82
N GLU A 56 -5.96 14.65 22.00
CA GLU A 56 -5.37 15.20 23.23
C GLU A 56 -5.78 16.68 23.42
N SER A 57 -5.80 17.46 22.35
CA SER A 57 -6.20 18.87 22.38
C SER A 57 -7.68 19.03 22.74
N LEU A 58 -8.55 18.20 22.14
CA LEU A 58 -9.99 18.20 22.37
C LEU A 58 -10.30 17.83 23.81
N GLU A 59 -9.63 16.82 24.34
CA GLU A 59 -9.86 16.31 25.69
C GLU A 59 -9.26 17.23 26.78
N ARG A 60 -8.21 18.00 26.45
CA ARG A 60 -7.73 19.13 27.26
C ARG A 60 -8.74 20.28 27.31
N ILE A 61 -9.41 20.57 26.19
CA ILE A 61 -10.49 21.58 26.13
C ILE A 61 -11.72 21.10 26.93
N GLU A 62 -12.01 19.79 26.94
CA GLU A 62 -13.06 19.19 27.78
C GLU A 62 -12.74 19.18 29.29
N GLY A 63 -11.56 19.64 29.71
CA GLY A 63 -11.20 19.80 31.12
C GLY A 63 -10.81 18.50 31.83
N LYS A 64 -10.55 17.41 31.10
CA LYS A 64 -10.01 16.17 31.68
C LYS A 64 -8.51 16.34 31.95
N GLN A 65 -8.05 15.87 33.12
CA GLN A 65 -6.62 15.81 33.47
C GLN A 65 -5.98 14.66 32.69
N ILE A 66 -5.20 15.00 31.66
CA ILE A 66 -4.48 14.01 30.84
C ILE A 66 -2.98 14.27 30.95
N THR A 67 -2.21 13.20 31.02
CA THR A 67 -0.76 13.24 30.86
C THR A 67 -0.44 13.36 29.37
N LYS A 68 0.31 14.40 28.97
CA LYS A 68 0.69 14.64 27.56
C LYS A 68 1.28 13.37 26.92
N GLY A 69 0.83 13.01 25.71
CA GLY A 69 1.45 11.97 24.89
C GLY A 69 0.92 10.53 25.04
N GLN A 70 0.10 10.21 26.06
CA GLN A 70 -0.40 8.83 26.25
C GLN A 70 -1.28 8.34 25.09
N LYS A 71 -2.17 9.18 24.58
CA LYS A 71 -3.07 8.80 23.47
C LYS A 71 -2.34 8.67 22.14
N THR A 72 -1.34 9.51 21.90
CA THR A 72 -0.47 9.40 20.73
C THR A 72 0.26 8.06 20.78
N GLU A 73 0.84 7.71 21.92
CA GLU A 73 1.56 6.45 22.12
C GLU A 73 0.64 5.23 22.01
N ASP A 74 -0.59 5.30 22.50
CA ASP A 74 -1.60 4.24 22.34
C ASP A 74 -1.99 4.02 20.86
N LEU A 75 -2.17 5.10 20.10
CA LEU A 75 -2.47 5.02 18.67
C LEU A 75 -1.29 4.45 17.87
N TYR A 76 -0.06 4.81 18.21
CA TYR A 76 1.16 4.21 17.64
C TYR A 76 1.33 2.73 18.05
N THR A 77 1.06 2.37 19.30
CA THR A 77 1.23 1.01 19.82
C THR A 77 0.19 0.05 19.27
N LYS A 78 -1.04 0.51 19.00
CA LYS A 78 -2.06 -0.28 18.31
C LYS A 78 -1.60 -0.72 16.92
N ARG A 79 -0.95 0.16 16.14
CA ARG A 79 -0.35 -0.21 14.83
C ARG A 79 0.63 -1.39 14.95
N GLY A 80 1.58 -1.33 15.88
CA GLY A 80 2.56 -2.41 16.05
C GLY A 80 1.94 -3.75 16.48
N ARG A 81 0.72 -3.74 17.03
CA ARG A 81 -0.07 -4.92 17.37
C ARG A 81 -0.88 -5.45 16.18
N ASP A 82 -1.48 -4.55 15.41
CA ASP A 82 -2.24 -4.87 14.19
C ASP A 82 -1.31 -5.42 13.09
N GLU A 83 -0.13 -4.81 12.89
CA GLU A 83 0.90 -5.32 11.98
C GLU A 83 1.38 -6.73 12.32
N LYS A 84 1.48 -7.07 13.62
CA LYS A 84 1.85 -8.41 14.08
C LYS A 84 0.75 -9.43 13.80
N GLN A 85 -0.52 -9.04 13.93
CA GLN A 85 -1.65 -9.91 13.60
C GLN A 85 -1.79 -10.13 12.08
N ASP A 86 -1.59 -9.09 11.27
CA ASP A 86 -1.64 -9.22 9.81
C ASP A 86 -0.49 -10.06 9.25
N LYS A 87 0.71 -9.96 9.83
CA LYS A 87 1.83 -10.86 9.48
C LYS A 87 1.57 -12.32 9.87
N GLN A 88 0.83 -12.58 10.96
CA GLN A 88 0.45 -13.94 11.37
C GLN A 88 -0.69 -14.54 10.53
N LYS A 89 -1.58 -13.71 9.97
CA LYS A 89 -2.67 -14.18 9.07
C LYS A 89 -2.22 -14.44 7.64
N LYS A 90 -1.08 -13.87 7.21
CA LYS A 90 -0.49 -14.08 5.88
C LYS A 90 0.48 -15.29 5.82
N GLN A 91 0.72 -16.00 6.93
CA GLN A 91 1.42 -17.30 6.99
C GLN A 91 0.42 -18.46 6.98
#